data_AF-A0A9X2I6Q9-F1
#
_entry.id   AF-A0A9X2I6Q9-F1
#
_cell.length_a   1.000
_cell.length_b   1.000
_cell.length_c   1.000
_cell.angle_alpha   90.00
_cell.angle_beta   90.00
_cell.angle_gamma   90.00
#
_symmetry.space_group_name_H-M   'P 1'
#
loop_
_entity.id
_entity.type
_entity.pdbx_description
1 polymer ?
#
loop_
_entity_poly.entity_id
_entity_poly.type
_entity_poly.pdbx_seq_one_letter_code
_entity_poly.pdbx_strand_id
1 'polypeptide(L)'
;MAIVTLVEYLRNNQLPVTIHLNDVSLRNVTIDFFEVSDKDLWLFTKEGHEMKVDISDFTLVDFDATVHKTFTSIEMVSQLRTLNEDIPYNAYVRNSKNQVIASFICIGGKC
;
A
#
# COMPACT_ATOMS: atom_id res chain seq x y z
N MET A 1 -8.13 -3.22 -8.11
CA MET A 1 -8.47 -2.27 -7.02
C MET A 1 -7.28 -1.34 -6.82
N ALA A 2 -7.48 -0.11 -6.36
CA ALA A 2 -6.37 0.84 -6.15
C ALA A 2 -5.28 0.26 -5.23
N ILE A 3 -5.66 -0.43 -4.13
CA ILE A 3 -4.70 -1.10 -3.24
C ILE A 3 -3.88 -2.19 -3.95
N VAL A 4 -4.51 -3.02 -4.79
CA VAL A 4 -3.81 -4.08 -5.55
C VAL A 4 -2.78 -3.45 -6.47
N THR A 5 -3.14 -2.38 -7.18
CA THR A 5 -2.24 -1.67 -8.08
C THR A 5 -1.07 -1.00 -7.34
N LEU A 6 -1.31 -0.47 -6.14
CA LEU A 6 -0.24 0.02 -5.27
C LEU A 6 0.73 -1.12 -4.89
N VAL A 7 0.20 -2.26 -4.43
CA VAL A 7 1.00 -3.43 -4.02
C VAL A 7 1.80 -4.00 -5.20
N GLU A 8 1.20 -4.10 -6.38
CA GLU A 8 1.88 -4.49 -7.62
C GLU A 8 3.04 -3.54 -7.94
N TYR A 9 2.82 -2.23 -7.82
CA TYR A 9 3.85 -1.23 -8.04
C TYR A 9 5.02 -1.38 -7.04
N LEU A 10 4.73 -1.53 -5.74
CA LEU A 10 5.74 -1.74 -4.71
C LEU A 10 6.58 -3.00 -4.98
N ARG A 11 5.91 -4.11 -5.33
CA ARG A 11 6.55 -5.38 -5.66
C ARG A 11 7.44 -5.27 -6.90
N ASN A 12 6.90 -4.74 -8.00
CA ASN A 12 7.59 -4.72 -9.30
C ASN A 12 8.84 -3.84 -9.27
N ASN A 13 8.80 -2.75 -8.50
CA ASN A 13 9.93 -1.84 -8.32
C ASN A 13 10.84 -2.23 -7.14
N GLN A 14 10.51 -3.30 -6.42
CA GLN A 14 11.24 -3.77 -5.23
C GLN A 14 11.44 -2.65 -4.19
N LEU A 15 10.41 -1.83 -4.00
CA LEU A 15 10.49 -0.69 -3.10
C LEU A 15 10.38 -1.18 -1.65
N PRO A 16 11.40 -0.93 -0.81
CA PRO A 16 11.29 -1.20 0.62
C PRO A 16 10.27 -0.24 1.23
N VAL A 17 9.47 -0.75 2.16
CA VAL A 17 8.39 0.00 2.78
C VAL A 17 8.19 -0.45 4.22
N THR A 18 7.72 0.45 5.08
CA THR A 18 7.20 0.06 6.39
C THR A 18 5.70 -0.16 6.27
N ILE A 19 5.23 -1.37 6.58
CA ILE A 19 3.81 -1.68 6.52
C ILE A 19 3.23 -1.72 7.94
N HIS A 20 2.19 -0.93 8.17
CA HIS A 20 1.42 -0.94 9.40
C HIS A 20 0.07 -1.60 9.16
N LEU A 21 -0.29 -2.53 10.03
CA LEU A 21 -1.56 -3.24 10.01
C LEU A 21 -2.04 -3.41 11.46
N ASN A 22 -3.11 -2.72 11.83
CA ASN A 22 -3.60 -2.68 13.22
C ASN A 22 -2.44 -2.34 14.19
N ASP A 23 -2.15 -3.23 15.15
CA ASP A 23 -1.09 -3.06 16.16
C ASP A 23 0.28 -3.62 15.72
N VAL A 24 0.41 -4.08 14.46
CA VAL A 24 1.63 -4.69 13.93
C VAL A 24 2.30 -3.74 12.93
N SER A 25 3.63 -3.66 13.00
CA SER A 25 4.46 -2.91 12.06
C SER A 25 5.63 -3.76 11.58
N LEU A 26 5.72 -3.95 10.27
CA LEU A 26 6.88 -4.54 9.61
C LEU A 26 7.69 -3.43 8.96
N ARG A 27 8.93 -3.24 9.42
CA ARG A 27 9.78 -2.13 8.97
C ARG A 27 10.71 -2.56 7.85
N ASN A 28 10.84 -1.69 6.85
CA ASN A 28 11.80 -1.85 5.75
C ASN A 28 11.72 -3.25 5.09
N VAL A 29 10.50 -3.68 4.79
CA VAL A 29 10.23 -4.95 4.13
C VAL A 29 10.00 -4.74 2.64
N THR A 30 10.33 -5.77 1.84
CA THR A 30 10.08 -5.76 0.41
C THR A 30 9.02 -6.81 0.08
N ILE A 31 7.97 -6.42 -0.64
CA ILE A 31 6.93 -7.36 -1.07
C ILE A 31 7.52 -8.27 -2.16
N ASP A 32 7.50 -9.59 -1.91
CA ASP A 32 7.95 -10.61 -2.85
C ASP A 32 6.78 -11.11 -3.71
N PHE A 33 5.70 -11.47 -3.04
CA PHE A 33 4.49 -12.01 -3.64
C PHE A 33 3.26 -11.56 -2.85
N PHE A 34 2.11 -11.53 -3.51
CA PHE A 34 0.84 -11.23 -2.87
C PHE A 34 -0.27 -12.04 -3.52
N GLU A 35 -1.30 -12.35 -2.73
CA GLU A 35 -2.55 -12.95 -3.22
C GLU A 35 -3.72 -12.05 -2.85
N VAL A 36 -4.71 -11.99 -3.73
CA VAL A 36 -5.93 -11.22 -3.48
C VAL A 36 -7.15 -12.11 -3.67
N SER A 37 -8.09 -11.95 -2.74
CA SER A 37 -9.43 -12.52 -2.79
C SER A 37 -10.46 -11.38 -2.63
N ASP A 38 -11.74 -11.71 -2.66
CA ASP A 38 -12.82 -10.72 -2.50
C ASP A 38 -12.77 -9.97 -1.16
N LYS A 39 -12.13 -10.54 -0.13
CA LYS A 39 -12.11 -9.97 1.23
C LYS A 39 -10.72 -9.76 1.79
N ASP A 40 -9.74 -10.51 1.32
CA ASP A 40 -8.41 -10.52 1.91
C ASP A 40 -7.35 -10.22 0.86
N LEU A 41 -6.37 -9.42 1.26
CA LEU A 41 -5.09 -9.24 0.58
C LEU A 41 -3.99 -9.85 1.46
N TRP A 42 -3.31 -10.86 0.93
CA TRP A 42 -2.17 -11.50 1.57
C TRP A 42 -0.88 -10.94 1.00
N LEU A 43 0.04 -10.54 1.87
CA LEU A 43 1.35 -9.99 1.53
C LEU A 43 2.45 -10.91 2.07
N PHE A 44 3.32 -11.37 1.17
CA PHE A 44 4.51 -12.15 1.51
C PHE A 44 5.74 -11.31 1.22
N THR A 45 6.60 -11.16 2.22
CA THR A 45 7.80 -10.32 2.15
C THR A 45 9.05 -11.16 1.92
N LYS A 46 10.07 -10.59 1.28
CA LYS A 46 11.38 -11.25 1.09
C LYS A 46 12.05 -11.61 2.41
N GLU A 47 11.71 -10.89 3.47
CA GLU A 47 12.20 -11.10 4.83
C GLU A 47 11.51 -12.27 5.55
N GLY A 48 10.59 -12.99 4.88
CA GLY A 48 9.93 -14.18 5.41
C GLY A 48 8.72 -13.89 6.28
N HIS A 49 8.20 -12.66 6.26
CA HIS A 49 6.96 -12.30 6.95
C HIS A 49 5.76 -12.47 6.03
N GLU A 50 4.63 -12.81 6.66
CA GLU A 50 3.31 -12.91 6.05
C GLU A 50 2.35 -11.96 6.77
N MET A 51 1.54 -11.23 6.00
CA MET A 51 0.48 -10.39 6.55
C MET A 51 -0.81 -10.55 5.77
N LYS A 52 -1.94 -10.42 6.47
CA LYS A 52 -3.28 -10.43 5.88
C LYS A 52 -3.99 -9.12 6.17
N VAL A 53 -4.41 -8.42 5.11
CA VAL A 53 -5.22 -7.21 5.18
C VAL A 53 -6.67 -7.55 4.85
N ASP A 54 -7.60 -7.26 5.75
CA ASP A 54 -9.04 -7.30 5.44
C ASP A 54 -9.40 -6.10 4.57
N ILE A 55 -9.73 -6.39 3.31
CA ILE A 55 -10.14 -5.43 2.28
C ILE A 55 -11.63 -5.55 1.93
N SER A 56 -12.41 -6.29 2.73
CA SER A 56 -13.84 -6.51 2.46
C SER A 56 -14.67 -5.21 2.46
N ASP A 57 -14.22 -4.21 3.21
CA ASP A 57 -14.81 -2.86 3.28
C ASP A 57 -13.87 -1.79 2.69
N PHE A 58 -12.95 -2.18 1.80
CA PHE A 58 -12.03 -1.25 1.14
C PHE A 58 -12.79 -0.18 0.35
N THR A 59 -12.39 1.08 0.52
CA THR A 59 -12.97 2.20 -0.22
C THR A 59 -11.94 2.92 -1.08
N LEU A 60 -10.81 3.32 -0.51
CA LEU A 60 -9.83 4.15 -1.20
C LEU A 60 -8.42 4.01 -0.63
N VAL A 61 -7.46 4.50 -1.41
CA VAL A 61 -6.11 4.83 -0.95
C VAL A 61 -5.89 6.32 -1.08
N ASP A 62 -5.38 6.97 -0.03
CA ASP A 62 -4.88 8.34 -0.08
C ASP A 62 -3.40 8.41 0.25
N PHE A 63 -2.78 9.54 -0.12
CA PHE A 63 -1.35 9.79 0.05
C PHE A 63 -1.16 11.03 0.92
N ASP A 64 -0.05 11.12 1.65
CA ASP A 64 0.28 12.35 2.39
C ASP A 64 0.89 13.44 1.48
N ALA A 65 1.62 13.01 0.45
CA ALA A 65 2.27 13.90 -0.51
C ALA A 65 1.26 14.63 -1.42
N THR A 66 0.01 14.16 -1.54
CA THR A 66 -1.02 14.78 -2.38
C THR A 66 -2.39 14.74 -1.72
N VAL A 67 -3.24 15.73 -2.00
CA VAL A 67 -4.65 15.74 -1.50
C VAL A 67 -5.56 14.77 -2.27
N HIS A 68 -5.01 13.92 -3.13
CA HIS A 68 -5.77 13.08 -4.04
C HIS A 68 -6.14 11.73 -3.40
N LYS A 69 -7.37 11.28 -3.66
CA LYS A 69 -7.89 9.98 -3.21
C LYS A 69 -8.08 9.10 -4.42
N THR A 70 -7.61 7.87 -4.33
CA THR A 70 -7.64 6.90 -5.43
C THR A 70 -8.53 5.73 -5.06
N PHE A 71 -9.53 5.46 -5.89
CA PHE A 71 -10.52 4.40 -5.67
C PHE A 71 -10.27 3.25 -6.65
N THR A 72 -9.91 3.60 -7.88
CA THR A 72 -9.71 2.64 -8.97
C THR A 72 -8.23 2.40 -9.29
N SER A 73 -7.96 1.30 -9.98
CA SER A 73 -6.62 1.00 -10.49
C SER A 73 -6.12 2.05 -11.50
N ILE A 74 -7.01 2.64 -12.30
CA ILE A 74 -6.65 3.67 -13.29
C ILE A 74 -6.20 4.96 -12.61
N GLU A 75 -6.96 5.42 -11.62
CA GLU A 75 -6.59 6.58 -10.80
C GLU A 75 -5.27 6.34 -10.07
N MET A 76 -5.08 5.14 -9.51
CA MET A 76 -3.83 4.76 -8.85
C MET A 76 -2.63 4.83 -9.80
N VAL A 77 -2.72 4.28 -11.02
CA VAL A 77 -1.64 4.40 -12.01
C VAL A 77 -1.32 5.85 -12.33
N SER A 78 -2.36 6.68 -12.53
CA SER A 78 -2.16 8.11 -12.78
C SER A 78 -1.45 8.79 -11.60
N GLN A 79 -1.88 8.49 -10.38
CA GLN A 79 -1.31 9.05 -9.16
C GLN A 79 0.16 8.64 -8.99
N LEU A 80 0.50 7.37 -9.16
CA LEU A 80 1.88 6.87 -9.05
C LEU A 80 2.82 7.52 -10.07
N ARG A 81 2.34 7.87 -11.27
CA ARG A 81 3.15 8.62 -12.27
C ARG A 81 3.43 10.07 -11.86
N THR A 82 2.59 10.65 -11.02
CA THR A 82 2.76 12.03 -10.54
C THR A 82 3.60 12.12 -9.28
N LEU A 83 3.68 11.03 -8.51
CA LEU A 83 4.51 10.96 -7.32
C LEU A 83 5.96 10.80 -7.77
N ASN A 84 6.83 11.71 -7.32
CA ASN A 84 8.26 11.61 -7.59
C ASN A 84 8.87 10.56 -6.64
N GLU A 85 9.61 9.61 -7.19
CA GLU A 85 10.32 8.58 -6.42
C GLU A 85 11.46 9.18 -5.57
N ASP A 86 11.94 10.40 -5.87
CA ASP A 86 12.99 11.06 -5.06
C ASP A 86 12.52 11.56 -3.69
N ILE A 87 11.19 11.70 -3.49
CA ILE A 87 10.62 12.22 -2.25
C ILE A 87 9.81 11.09 -1.58
N PRO A 88 10.18 10.66 -0.37
CA PRO A 88 9.42 9.64 0.34
C PRO A 88 7.97 10.10 0.55
N TYR A 89 7.03 9.18 0.32
CA TYR A 89 5.61 9.40 0.59
C TYR A 89 5.00 8.21 1.31
N ASN A 90 3.84 8.46 1.92
CA ASN A 90 3.04 7.48 2.62
C ASN A 90 1.72 7.26 1.88
N ALA A 91 1.24 6.02 1.89
CA ALA A 91 -0.07 5.65 1.37
C ALA A 91 -0.92 5.02 2.49
N TYR A 92 -2.16 5.46 2.62
CA TYR A 92 -3.10 4.97 3.63
C TYR A 92 -4.31 4.34 2.96
N VAL A 93 -4.54 3.08 3.29
CA VAL A 93 -5.70 2.31 2.83
C VAL A 93 -6.84 2.55 3.80
N ARG A 94 -8.01 2.96 3.28
CA ARG A 94 -9.18 3.28 4.11
C ARG A 94 -10.40 2.44 3.78
N ASN A 95 -11.18 2.18 4.83
CA ASN A 95 -12.49 1.55 4.74
C ASN A 95 -13.64 2.57 4.59
N SER A 96 -14.88 2.10 4.53
CA SER A 96 -16.08 2.95 4.35
C SER A 96 -16.32 3.91 5.51
N LYS A 97 -15.77 3.60 6.70
CA LYS A 97 -15.79 4.46 7.89
C LYS A 97 -14.64 5.47 7.93
N ASN A 98 -13.88 5.60 6.83
CA ASN A 98 -12.70 6.44 6.71
C ASN A 98 -11.56 6.09 7.70
N GLN A 99 -11.58 4.88 8.27
CA GLN A 99 -10.55 4.37 9.15
C GLN A 99 -9.40 3.80 8.32
N VAL A 100 -8.16 4.04 8.77
CA VAL A 100 -6.98 3.44 8.13
C VAL A 100 -6.90 1.98 8.55
N ILE A 101 -7.00 1.09 7.57
CA ILE A 101 -6.92 -0.37 7.78
C ILE A 101 -5.52 -0.91 7.50
N ALA A 102 -4.74 -0.24 6.66
CA ALA A 102 -3.33 -0.50 6.44
C ALA A 102 -2.62 0.78 6.01
N SER A 103 -1.35 0.91 6.37
CA SER A 103 -0.49 2.02 5.91
C SER A 103 0.80 1.49 5.31
N PHE A 104 1.22 2.09 4.21
CA PHE A 104 2.50 1.86 3.54
C PHE A 104 3.32 3.13 3.70
N ILE A 105 4.37 3.06 4.52
CA ILE A 105 5.11 4.21 5.02
C ILE A 105 6.51 4.24 4.42
N CYS A 106 6.94 5.43 4.00
CA CYS A 106 8.25 5.72 3.41
C CYS A 106 8.49 5.02 2.06
N ILE A 107 7.49 5.05 1.19
CA ILE A 107 7.62 4.56 -0.18
C ILE A 107 8.56 5.50 -0.95
N GLY A 108 9.53 4.95 -1.69
CA GLY A 108 10.45 5.71 -2.55
C GLY A 108 11.72 6.22 -1.85
N GLY A 109 11.87 6.04 -0.53
CA GLY A 109 13.11 6.47 0.13
C GLY A 109 13.30 5.94 1.53
N LYS A 110 14.42 6.32 2.17
CA LYS A 110 14.75 5.88 3.53
C LYS A 110 14.05 6.75 4.57
N CYS A 111 13.37 6.06 5.48
CA CYS A 111 13.17 6.48 6.85
C CYS A 111 14.08 5.59 7.74
#